data_AF-A0AB38CZQ6-F1
#
_entry.id   AF-A0AB38CZQ6-F1
#
_cell.length_a   1.000
_cell.length_b   1.000
_cell.length_c   1.000
_cell.angle_alpha   90.00
_cell.angle_beta   90.00
_cell.angle_gamma   90.00
#
_symmetry.space_group_name_H-M   'P 1'
#
loop_
_entity.id
_entity.type
_entity.pdbx_description
1 polymer ?
#
loop_
_entity_poly.entity_id
_entity_poly.type
_entity_poly.pdbx_seq_one_letter_code
_entity_poly.pdbx_strand_id
1 'polypeptide(L)'
;MDELISRIDDLLDSDDDEGLDDWAYGWSDSMRWAPEGVWDDRAEGELDSGWDYFPPAEIHVIPVEQVDEWVACLDTMPPAERGDVLWYVVCFGCMSAGERDVPCRCGNPSGTSISR
;
A
#
# COMPACT_ATOMS: atom_id res chain seq x y z
N MET A 1 -37.47 -30.90 21.75
CA MET A 1 -37.27 -29.82 20.74
C MET A 1 -37.92 -28.54 21.24
N ASP A 2 -39.04 -28.66 21.95
CA ASP A 2 -39.80 -27.55 22.56
C ASP A 2 -39.07 -26.82 23.70
N GLU A 3 -38.25 -27.51 24.50
CA GLU A 3 -37.43 -26.88 25.56
C GLU A 3 -36.39 -25.89 25.01
N LEU A 4 -35.84 -26.19 23.84
CA LEU A 4 -34.86 -25.32 23.19
C LEU A 4 -35.53 -24.08 22.61
N ILE A 5 -36.74 -24.23 22.07
CA ILE A 5 -37.56 -23.14 21.52
C ILE A 5 -38.07 -22.25 22.65
N SER A 6 -38.54 -22.84 23.75
CA SER A 6 -38.99 -22.08 24.92
C SER A 6 -37.86 -21.30 25.60
N ARG A 7 -36.62 -21.80 25.58
CA ARG A 7 -35.43 -21.07 26.04
C ARG A 7 -35.00 -19.93 25.11
N ILE A 8 -35.39 -19.98 23.84
CA ILE A 8 -35.10 -18.93 22.87
C ILE A 8 -36.15 -17.82 23.00
N ASP A 9 -37.43 -18.16 23.13
CA ASP A 9 -38.50 -17.17 23.37
C ASP A 9 -38.27 -16.42 24.70
N ASP A 10 -37.94 -17.12 25.79
CA ASP A 10 -37.60 -16.47 27.08
C ASP A 10 -36.40 -15.52 26.99
N LEU A 11 -35.48 -15.75 26.05
CA LEU A 11 -34.27 -14.95 25.85
C LEU A 11 -34.50 -13.77 24.89
N LEU A 12 -35.58 -13.82 24.11
CA LEU A 12 -36.00 -12.74 23.21
C LEU A 12 -37.03 -11.81 23.87
N ASP A 13 -37.85 -12.34 24.78
CA ASP A 13 -38.85 -11.59 25.55
C ASP A 13 -38.31 -11.04 26.89
N SER A 14 -37.10 -11.44 27.32
CA SER A 14 -36.45 -10.87 28.51
C SER A 14 -35.98 -9.45 28.22
N ASP A 15 -36.84 -8.46 28.50
CA ASP A 15 -36.63 -7.08 29.00
C ASP A 15 -35.27 -6.35 28.76
N ASP A 16 -34.52 -6.71 27.71
CA ASP A 16 -33.42 -5.94 27.12
C ASP A 16 -33.89 -5.34 25.78
N ASP A 17 -35.19 -5.00 25.72
CA ASP A 17 -35.75 -4.04 24.78
C ASP A 17 -35.47 -2.61 25.31
N GLU A 18 -34.25 -2.36 25.82
CA GLU A 18 -33.69 -1.01 25.83
C GLU A 18 -33.42 -0.69 24.36
N GLY A 19 -34.36 0.05 23.77
CA GLY A 19 -34.51 0.21 22.34
C GLY A 19 -33.20 0.30 21.58
N LEU A 20 -33.16 -0.41 20.45
CA LEU A 20 -32.22 -0.22 19.33
C LEU A 20 -32.43 1.15 18.65
N ASP A 21 -32.68 2.17 19.47
CA ASP A 21 -32.63 3.56 19.15
C ASP A 21 -31.14 3.89 18.98
N ASP A 22 -30.71 3.86 17.71
CA ASP A 22 -29.37 4.16 17.17
C ASP A 22 -28.78 5.52 17.63
N TRP A 23 -29.51 6.28 18.44
CA TRP A 23 -29.09 7.53 19.09
C TRP A 23 -28.58 7.36 20.54
N ALA A 24 -28.84 6.21 21.19
CA ALA A 24 -28.43 5.94 22.58
C ALA A 24 -26.99 5.42 22.70
N TYR A 25 -26.44 4.81 21.63
CA TYR A 25 -25.01 4.62 21.49
C TYR A 25 -24.40 5.94 21.01
N GLY A 26 -24.24 6.88 21.95
CA GLY A 26 -23.43 8.08 21.70
C GLY A 26 -22.12 7.61 21.11
N TRP A 27 -21.83 8.03 19.87
CA TRP A 27 -20.79 7.45 19.03
C TRP A 27 -19.60 7.02 19.89
N SER A 28 -19.34 5.72 20.01
CA SER A 28 -18.13 5.30 20.69
C SER A 28 -17.03 5.67 19.72
N ASP A 29 -16.51 6.88 19.91
CA ASP A 29 -15.49 7.49 19.08
C ASP A 29 -14.43 6.42 18.83
N SER A 30 -14.23 6.09 17.55
CA SER A 30 -13.25 5.09 17.13
C SER A 30 -11.81 5.51 17.50
N MET A 31 -11.66 6.66 18.15
CA MET A 31 -10.44 7.22 18.73
C MET A 31 -10.19 6.86 20.21
N ARG A 32 -10.83 5.82 20.79
CA ARG A 32 -10.44 5.30 22.13
C ARG A 32 -8.96 4.89 22.24
N TRP A 33 -8.28 4.69 21.12
CA TRP A 33 -6.85 4.39 21.10
C TRP A 33 -5.95 5.61 21.37
N ALA A 34 -6.49 6.83 21.34
CA ALA A 34 -5.78 8.03 21.73
C ALA A 34 -6.05 8.34 23.21
N PRO A 35 -5.03 8.35 24.09
CA PRO A 35 -5.22 8.74 25.49
C PRO A 35 -5.70 10.19 25.60
N GLU A 36 -6.46 10.50 26.65
CA GLU A 36 -6.91 11.87 26.92
C GLU A 36 -5.70 12.80 27.13
N GLY A 37 -5.60 13.86 26.33
CA GLY A 37 -4.53 14.87 26.41
C GLY A 37 -3.51 14.90 25.26
N VAL A 38 -3.73 14.18 24.15
CA VAL A 38 -2.82 14.16 22.98
C VAL A 38 -3.11 15.28 21.96
N TRP A 39 -4.16 16.07 22.16
CA TRP A 39 -4.32 17.33 21.44
C TRP A 39 -3.39 18.36 22.09
N ASP A 40 -2.10 18.28 21.78
CA ASP A 40 -1.19 19.39 22.06
C ASP A 40 -1.60 20.53 21.12
N ASP A 41 -2.16 21.61 21.68
CA ASP A 41 -2.55 22.82 20.97
C ASP A 41 -1.34 23.55 20.33
N ARG A 42 -0.12 23.02 20.49
CA ARG A 42 1.09 23.49 19.80
C ARG A 42 1.01 23.21 18.30
N ALA A 43 0.35 24.12 17.60
CA ALA A 43 0.60 24.36 16.18
C ALA A 43 1.94 25.12 15.96
N GLU A 44 3.00 24.79 16.69
CA GLU A 44 4.29 25.49 16.62
C GLU A 44 5.44 24.50 16.45
N GLY A 45 5.53 23.90 15.26
CA GLY A 45 6.65 23.09 14.80
C GLY A 45 6.40 22.52 13.39
N GLU A 46 7.46 22.27 12.62
CA GLU A 46 7.34 21.38 11.46
C GLU A 46 6.79 20.04 11.96
N LEU A 47 5.70 19.57 11.35
CA LEU A 47 5.12 18.27 11.66
C LEU A 47 6.16 17.20 11.34
N ASP A 48 6.95 16.80 12.33
CA ASP A 48 7.73 15.58 12.25
C ASP A 48 6.73 14.44 12.30
N SER A 49 6.46 13.86 11.13
CA SER A 49 5.50 12.76 11.00
C SER A 49 5.94 11.53 11.80
N GLY A 50 7.15 11.52 12.38
CA GLY A 50 7.69 10.44 13.20
C GLY A 50 7.94 9.16 12.40
N TRP A 51 7.73 9.21 11.08
CA TRP A 51 8.00 8.14 10.16
C TRP A 51 9.33 8.44 9.47
N ASP A 52 10.39 7.81 9.96
CA ASP A 52 11.66 7.77 9.25
C ASP A 52 11.42 7.22 7.83
N TYR A 53 11.76 8.00 6.81
CA TYR A 53 11.65 7.56 5.43
C TYR A 53 12.69 6.46 5.17
N PHE A 54 12.19 5.24 4.98
CA PHE A 54 13.00 4.11 4.54
C PHE A 54 12.63 3.80 3.08
N PRO A 55 13.50 4.09 2.12
CA PRO A 55 13.23 3.71 0.74
C PRO A 55 13.12 2.18 0.63
N PRO A 56 12.28 1.66 -0.28
CA PRO A 56 12.17 0.23 -0.52
C PRO A 56 13.55 -0.36 -0.87
N ALA A 57 13.92 -1.48 -0.26
CA ALA A 57 15.20 -2.16 -0.52
C ALA A 57 15.19 -3.02 -1.81
N GLU A 58 14.26 -2.75 -2.72
CA GLU A 58 14.04 -3.54 -3.94
C GLU A 58 14.99 -3.08 -5.05
N ILE A 59 15.51 -4.04 -5.81
CA ILE A 59 16.33 -3.77 -7.00
C ILE A 59 15.57 -4.29 -8.21
N HIS A 60 15.26 -3.42 -9.16
CA HIS A 60 14.58 -3.81 -10.39
C HIS A 60 15.57 -4.24 -11.47
N VAL A 61 15.23 -5.31 -12.18
CA VAL A 61 16.00 -5.78 -13.33
C VAL A 61 15.15 -5.53 -14.58
N ILE A 62 15.63 -4.63 -15.43
CA ILE A 62 14.89 -4.12 -16.59
C ILE A 62 15.48 -4.74 -17.85
N PRO A 63 14.69 -5.51 -18.63
CA PRO A 63 15.11 -5.96 -19.95
C PRO A 63 15.49 -4.78 -20.85
N VAL A 64 16.52 -4.93 -21.69
CA VAL A 64 16.99 -3.86 -22.59
C VAL A 64 15.88 -3.29 -23.48
N GLU A 65 14.89 -4.10 -23.86
CA GLU A 65 13.73 -3.72 -24.64
C GLU A 65 12.70 -2.84 -23.90
N GLN A 66 12.72 -2.84 -22.57
CA GLN A 66 11.76 -2.14 -21.71
C GLN A 66 12.35 -0.88 -21.06
N VAL A 67 13.60 -0.52 -21.37
CA VAL A 67 14.28 0.63 -20.75
C VAL A 67 13.50 1.92 -21.00
N ASP A 68 12.99 2.15 -22.21
CA ASP A 68 12.26 3.36 -22.54
C ASP A 68 10.94 3.47 -21.74
N GLU A 69 10.20 2.36 -21.63
CA GLU A 69 8.96 2.29 -20.84
C GLU A 69 9.22 2.48 -19.34
N TRP A 70 10.32 1.90 -18.84
CA TRP A 70 10.76 2.06 -17.47
C TRP A 70 11.16 3.49 -17.15
N VAL A 71 11.92 4.15 -18.03
CA VAL A 71 12.30 5.56 -17.87
C VAL A 71 11.05 6.45 -17.90
N ALA A 72 10.11 6.19 -18.81
CA ALA A 72 8.84 6.91 -18.84
C ALA A 72 8.05 6.74 -17.54
N CYS A 73 8.05 5.55 -16.93
CA CYS A 73 7.45 5.30 -15.63
C CYS A 73 8.15 6.12 -14.52
N LEU A 74 9.48 6.07 -14.45
CA LEU A 74 10.27 6.83 -13.47
C LEU A 74 10.05 8.35 -13.58
N ASP A 75 9.83 8.85 -14.79
CA ASP A 75 9.56 10.27 -15.03
C ASP A 75 8.21 10.74 -14.47
N THR A 76 7.28 9.83 -14.18
CA THR A 76 6.03 10.16 -13.48
C THR A 76 6.20 10.35 -11.97
N MET A 77 7.32 9.89 -11.39
CA MET A 77 7.59 9.97 -9.96
C MET A 77 8.23 11.32 -9.57
N PRO A 78 7.98 11.80 -8.33
CA PRO A 78 8.71 12.94 -7.75
C PRO A 78 10.23 12.72 -7.80
N PRO A 79 11.05 13.78 -7.95
CA PRO A 79 12.51 13.65 -8.03
C PRO A 79 13.16 12.97 -6.81
N ALA A 80 12.58 13.12 -5.62
CA ALA A 80 13.06 12.48 -4.40
C ALA A 80 12.97 10.95 -4.53
N GLU A 81 11.77 10.43 -4.81
CA GLU A 81 11.53 8.99 -4.94
C GLU A 81 12.25 8.37 -6.14
N ARG A 82 12.35 9.11 -7.25
CA ARG A 82 13.01 8.63 -8.48
C ARG A 82 14.49 8.28 -8.27
N GLY A 83 15.18 9.05 -7.41
CA GLY A 83 16.59 8.83 -7.10
C GLY A 83 16.83 7.58 -6.25
N ASP A 84 15.82 7.17 -5.50
CA ASP A 84 15.89 6.05 -4.55
C ASP A 84 15.61 4.69 -5.20
N VAL A 85 15.02 4.67 -6.40
CA VAL A 85 14.77 3.43 -7.14
C VAL A 85 16.07 2.86 -7.72
N LEU A 86 16.52 1.73 -7.16
CA LEU A 86 17.67 0.97 -7.67
C LEU A 86 17.23 0.06 -8.82
N TRP A 87 17.94 0.14 -9.95
CA TRP A 87 17.67 -0.75 -11.09
C TRP A 87 18.88 -0.95 -11.99
N TYR A 88 18.86 -2.04 -12.75
CA TYR A 88 19.87 -2.40 -13.75
C TYR A 88 19.22 -2.83 -15.05
N VAL A 89 19.89 -2.56 -16.17
CA VAL A 89 19.53 -3.05 -17.49
C VAL A 89 20.17 -4.40 -17.74
N VAL A 90 19.42 -5.36 -18.28
CA VAL A 90 19.92 -6.68 -18.64
C VAL A 90 19.50 -7.04 -20.06
N CYS A 91 20.45 -7.49 -20.87
CA CYS A 91 20.17 -8.18 -22.11
C CYS A 91 20.17 -9.70 -21.87
N PHE A 92 18.99 -10.31 -21.88
CA PHE A 92 18.86 -11.76 -21.71
C PHE A 92 19.40 -12.58 -22.89
N GLY A 93 19.64 -11.94 -24.05
CA GLY A 93 20.24 -12.59 -25.21
C GLY A 93 21.72 -12.93 -25.03
N CYS A 94 22.52 -12.03 -24.45
CA CYS A 94 23.95 -12.24 -24.17
C CYS A 94 24.31 -12.24 -22.69
N MET A 95 23.32 -12.23 -21.80
CA MET A 95 23.48 -12.20 -20.34
C MET A 95 24.37 -11.06 -19.84
N SER A 96 24.37 -9.93 -20.56
CA SER A 96 25.12 -8.73 -20.17
C SER A 96 24.24 -7.80 -19.36
N ALA A 97 24.81 -7.19 -18.33
CA ALA A 97 24.12 -6.27 -17.42
C ALA A 97 24.88 -4.93 -17.31
N GLY A 98 24.15 -3.86 -17.03
CA GLY A 98 24.69 -2.51 -16.83
C GLY A 98 23.72 -1.65 -16.02
N GLU A 99 24.19 -0.53 -15.45
CA GLU A 99 23.36 0.27 -14.53
C GLU A 99 22.21 0.99 -15.23
N ARG A 100 22.42 1.50 -16.45
CA ARG A 100 21.43 2.31 -17.18
C ARG A 100 21.33 1.99 -18.67
N ASP A 101 22.32 1.27 -19.18
CA ASP A 101 22.40 0.85 -20.57
C ASP A 101 23.27 -0.41 -20.65
N VAL A 102 23.06 -1.20 -21.70
CA VAL A 102 23.91 -2.34 -22.05
C VAL A 102 24.30 -2.18 -23.52
N PRO A 103 25.58 -1.92 -23.85
CA PRO A 103 26.04 -1.66 -25.22
C PRO A 103 26.13 -2.95 -26.07
N CYS A 104 25.25 -3.91 -25.84
CA CYS A 104 25.18 -5.16 -26.58
C CYS A 104 24.55 -4.95 -27.97
N ARG A 105 24.99 -5.75 -28.95
CA ARG A 105 24.45 -5.74 -30.31
C ARG A 105 23.35 -6.77 -30.53
N CYS A 106 22.87 -7.39 -29.45
CA CYS A 106 21.83 -8.42 -29.54
C CYS A 106 20.53 -7.87 -30.13
N GLY A 107 20.39 -6.53 -30.14
CA GLY A 107 19.19 -5.85 -30.60
C GLY A 107 18.10 -6.01 -29.56
N ASN A 108 17.31 -4.96 -29.39
CA ASN A 108 16.00 -5.07 -28.79
C ASN A 108 15.27 -6.25 -29.46
N PRO A 109 14.86 -7.33 -28.77
CA PRO A 109 13.95 -8.32 -29.35
C PRO A 109 12.60 -7.66 -29.58
N SER A 110 12.52 -6.78 -30.57
CA SER A 110 11.31 -6.10 -30.96
C SER A 110 10.30 -7.14 -31.48
N GLY A 111 9.33 -7.46 -30.64
CA GLY A 111 8.00 -7.91 -31.03
C GLY A 111 7.94 -9.28 -31.72
N THR A 112 8.13 -10.37 -30.98
CA THR A 112 7.23 -11.51 -31.20
C THR A 112 6.11 -11.40 -30.20
N SER A 113 4.98 -10.87 -30.65
CA SER A 113 3.72 -10.83 -29.89
C SER A 113 3.37 -12.23 -29.39
N ILE A 114 3.44 -12.46 -28.08
CA ILE A 114 2.70 -13.54 -27.46
C ILE A 114 1.43 -12.93 -26.87
N SER A 115 0.46 -12.67 -27.74
CA SER A 115 -0.91 -12.44 -27.31
C SER A 115 -1.44 -13.75 -26.70
N ARG A 116 -1.95 -13.67 -25.47
CA ARG A 116 -2.81 -14.69 -24.86
C ARG A 116 -4.24 -14.20 -24.86
#